data_AF-A0A2D4IEE7-F1
#
_entry.id   AF-A0A2D4IEE7-F1
#
_cell.length_a   1.000
_cell.length_b   1.000
_cell.length_c   1.000
_cell.angle_alpha   90.00
_cell.angle_beta   90.00
_cell.angle_gamma   90.00
#
_symmetry.space_group_name_H-M   'P 1'
#
loop_
_entity.id
_entity.type
_entity.pdbx_description
1 polymer ?
#
loop_
_entity_poly.entity_id
_entity_poly.type
_entity_poly.pdbx_seq_one_letter_code
_entity_poly.pdbx_strand_id
1 'polypeptide(L)'
;YINEKNVALINQTLESLTEYCQGPCHENQNCIATHESNGIDIITALILNDINPLGKKRMDLVLELKNNASKLLLAIMESRHDSENAERILYNMRPKELVEVIKKAYQQGEVEFEDGENGEDLAASPRNVGHNIYILAHQLARHNKELQNMLKPGGQIDGDEALEFYAKHTAQIEIVRSDRTMEQIVFPVPSICEFLTKESKLRIYYTTERDEQGSKINDFFMRSEDLFNEMNWQKKLRAQHILYWCSRNMSFWSSISFNLAVLMNLLVAFFYPFKGIKGGTLEPHLSGLLWTAMLISLAIVIALPKPHGIRALIASTILRLIFSVGLQPTLFLLGAFNVCNKIIFLMSFVGNCGI
;
A
#
# COMPACT_ATOMS: atom_id res chain seq x y z
N TYR A 1 31.55 -6.54 26.22
CA TYR A 1 30.74 -6.42 27.45
C TYR A 1 29.36 -7.02 27.28
N ILE A 2 28.67 -6.76 26.18
CA ILE A 2 27.37 -7.39 25.85
C ILE A 2 27.62 -8.82 25.33
N ASN A 3 26.87 -9.79 25.83
CA ASN A 3 26.91 -11.20 25.42
C ASN A 3 25.55 -11.87 25.65
N GLU A 4 25.41 -13.12 25.19
CA GLU A 4 24.14 -13.87 25.28
C GLU A 4 23.61 -14.04 26.70
N LYS A 5 24.46 -13.99 27.74
CA LYS A 5 24.03 -14.19 29.12
C LYS A 5 23.48 -12.93 29.79
N ASN A 6 23.87 -11.74 29.33
CA ASN A 6 23.49 -10.48 29.97
C ASN A 6 22.59 -9.57 29.12
N VAL A 7 22.40 -9.88 27.83
CA VAL A 7 21.58 -9.08 26.92
C VAL A 7 20.13 -8.91 27.40
N ALA A 8 19.53 -9.95 27.99
CA ALA A 8 18.17 -9.87 28.51
C ALA A 8 18.02 -8.83 29.63
N LEU A 9 19.01 -8.73 30.53
CA LEU A 9 19.01 -7.73 31.60
C LEU A 9 19.16 -6.31 31.04
N ILE A 10 19.93 -6.15 29.98
CA ILE A 10 20.09 -4.85 29.30
C ILE A 10 18.77 -4.47 28.63
N ASN A 11 18.10 -5.39 27.93
CA ASN A 11 16.77 -5.15 27.35
C ASN A 11 15.77 -4.71 28.40
N GLN A 12 15.66 -5.45 29.51
CA GLN A 12 14.77 -5.10 30.62
C GLN A 12 15.07 -3.70 31.19
N THR A 13 16.36 -3.32 31.26
CA THR A 13 16.76 -1.98 31.71
C THR A 13 16.29 -0.91 30.72
N LEU A 14 16.48 -1.12 29.42
CA LEU A 14 16.04 -0.19 28.38
C LEU A 14 14.52 -0.03 28.36
N GLU A 15 13.78 -1.14 28.50
CA GLU A 15 12.32 -1.14 28.59
C GLU A 15 11.83 -0.37 29.82
N SER A 16 12.42 -0.65 30.99
CA SER A 16 12.05 0.05 32.23
C SER A 16 12.33 1.54 32.14
N LEU A 17 13.47 1.94 31.57
CA LEU A 17 13.79 3.35 31.32
C LEU A 17 12.83 3.98 30.32
N THR A 18 12.37 3.22 29.31
CA THR A 18 11.39 3.71 28.33
C THR A 18 10.08 4.03 29.03
N GLU A 19 9.57 3.12 29.86
CA GLU A 19 8.34 3.33 30.64
C GLU A 19 8.43 4.52 31.60
N TYR A 20 9.62 4.82 32.16
CA TYR A 20 9.80 6.02 32.99
C TYR A 20 9.75 7.33 32.19
N CYS A 21 10.05 7.29 30.89
CA CYS A 21 10.01 8.44 30.01
C CYS A 21 8.72 8.55 29.19
N GLN A 22 8.00 7.44 28.97
CA GLN A 22 6.90 7.37 28.03
C GLN A 22 5.71 8.23 28.48
N GLY A 23 5.16 8.99 27.54
CA GLY A 23 4.20 10.06 27.80
C GLY A 23 4.88 11.39 28.12
N PRO A 24 4.12 12.48 28.34
CA PRO A 24 4.71 13.79 28.60
C PRO A 24 5.28 13.84 30.03
N CYS A 25 6.51 13.34 30.21
CA CYS A 25 7.25 13.34 31.48
C CYS A 25 8.60 14.04 31.33
N HIS A 26 8.56 15.37 31.11
CA HIS A 26 9.75 16.17 30.78
C HIS A 26 10.85 16.10 31.85
N GLU A 27 10.50 15.94 33.12
CA GLU A 27 11.46 15.83 34.23
C GLU A 27 12.32 14.56 34.13
N ASN A 28 11.69 13.39 33.94
CA ASN A 28 12.41 12.12 33.80
C ASN A 28 13.23 12.09 32.51
N GLN A 29 12.66 12.61 31.41
CA GLN A 29 13.36 12.74 30.14
C GLN A 29 14.64 13.58 30.28
N ASN A 30 14.56 14.75 30.94
CA ASN A 30 15.72 15.60 31.23
C ASN A 30 16.73 14.87 32.12
N CYS A 31 16.26 14.24 33.20
CA CYS A 31 17.15 13.53 34.13
C CYS A 31 17.99 12.46 33.42
N ILE A 32 17.40 11.69 32.50
CA ILE A 32 18.13 10.66 31.74
C ILE A 32 19.05 11.29 30.70
N ALA A 33 18.61 12.33 30.00
CA ALA A 33 19.39 12.96 28.94
C ALA A 33 20.64 13.71 29.46
N THR A 34 20.51 14.41 30.59
CA THR A 34 21.56 15.29 31.12
C THR A 34 22.30 14.73 32.33
N HIS A 35 22.10 13.45 32.66
CA HIS A 35 22.77 12.83 33.81
C HIS A 35 24.31 12.88 33.66
N GLU A 36 25.02 13.14 34.76
CA GLU A 36 26.49 13.26 34.80
C GLU A 36 27.23 12.00 34.33
N SER A 37 26.59 10.83 34.44
CA SER A 37 27.14 9.56 33.95
C SER A 37 27.19 9.44 32.43
N ASN A 38 26.56 10.37 31.71
CA ASN A 38 26.46 10.34 30.24
C ASN A 38 25.86 9.04 29.69
N GLY A 39 24.89 8.44 30.41
CA GLY A 39 24.26 7.17 30.02
C GLY A 39 23.64 7.17 28.62
N ILE A 40 23.19 8.32 28.12
CA ILE A 40 22.64 8.47 26.76
C ILE A 40 23.65 8.12 25.65
N ASP A 41 24.95 8.27 25.92
CA ASP A 41 26.01 7.94 24.97
C ASP A 41 26.13 6.43 24.79
N ILE A 42 25.84 5.66 25.84
CA ILE A 42 25.77 4.20 25.78
C ILE A 42 24.58 3.78 24.91
N ILE A 43 23.42 4.41 25.09
CA ILE A 43 22.21 4.12 24.30
C ILE A 43 22.46 4.41 22.82
N THR A 44 23.09 5.55 22.51
CA THR A 44 23.48 5.92 21.14
C THR A 44 24.47 4.91 20.55
N ALA A 45 25.45 4.46 21.34
CA ALA A 45 26.42 3.45 20.93
C ALA A 45 25.79 2.08 20.63
N LEU A 46 24.72 1.69 21.35
CA LEU A 46 23.98 0.45 21.06
C LEU A 46 23.37 0.44 19.65
N ILE A 47 22.91 1.61 19.18
CA ILE A 47 22.31 1.76 17.85
C ILE A 47 23.39 1.78 16.77
N LEU A 48 24.42 2.61 16.95
CA LEU A 48 25.42 2.89 15.91
C LEU A 48 26.44 1.77 15.73
N ASN A 49 26.90 1.15 16.82
CA ASN A 49 28.03 0.22 16.76
C ASN A 49 27.58 -1.22 16.45
N ASP A 50 28.46 -1.97 15.79
CA ASP A 50 28.31 -3.42 15.62
C ASP A 50 28.61 -4.14 16.95
N ILE A 51 27.65 -4.91 17.47
CA ILE A 51 27.78 -5.63 18.75
C ILE A 51 28.45 -6.99 18.52
N ASN A 52 29.78 -7.02 18.45
CA ASN A 52 30.54 -8.26 18.26
C ASN A 52 30.93 -8.94 19.59
N PRO A 53 30.94 -10.30 19.67
CA PRO A 53 30.63 -11.26 18.62
C PRO A 53 29.14 -11.59 18.47
N LEU A 54 28.26 -11.00 19.31
CA LEU A 54 26.84 -11.35 19.40
C LEU A 54 26.12 -11.23 18.05
N GLY A 55 26.36 -10.15 17.30
CA GLY A 55 25.77 -9.92 15.98
C GLY A 55 26.15 -10.95 14.92
N LYS A 56 27.18 -11.76 15.13
CA LYS A 56 27.51 -12.88 14.22
C LYS A 56 26.77 -14.17 14.54
N LYS A 57 26.33 -14.34 15.80
CA LYS A 57 25.74 -15.59 16.31
C LYS A 57 24.24 -15.48 16.56
N ARG A 58 23.80 -14.34 17.06
CA ARG A 58 22.44 -14.06 17.56
C ARG A 58 22.06 -12.64 17.17
N MET A 59 21.83 -12.43 15.88
CA MET A 59 21.41 -11.12 15.35
C MET A 59 20.04 -10.70 15.88
N ASP A 60 19.15 -11.67 16.12
CA ASP A 60 17.84 -11.48 16.77
C ASP A 60 17.94 -10.66 18.07
N LEU A 61 18.89 -11.03 18.95
CA LEU A 61 19.10 -10.33 20.22
C LEU A 61 19.69 -8.92 20.04
N VAL A 62 20.51 -8.72 19.00
CA VAL A 62 21.07 -7.41 18.67
C VAL A 62 20.00 -6.49 18.10
N LEU A 63 19.12 -7.00 17.24
CA LEU A 63 18.00 -6.25 16.69
C LEU A 63 17.03 -5.81 17.79
N GLU A 64 16.72 -6.69 18.74
CA GLU A 64 15.91 -6.36 19.91
C GLU A 64 16.53 -5.24 20.76
N LEU A 65 17.84 -5.31 21.04
CA LEU A 65 18.58 -4.25 21.74
C LEU A 65 18.48 -2.92 21.00
N LYS A 66 18.72 -2.91 19.68
CA LYS A 66 18.64 -1.71 18.85
C LYS A 66 17.22 -1.15 18.82
N ASN A 67 16.22 -2.02 18.76
CA ASN A 67 14.81 -1.64 18.83
C ASN A 67 14.49 -0.91 20.13
N ASN A 68 14.81 -1.52 21.27
CA ASN A 68 14.53 -0.95 22.58
C ASN A 68 15.35 0.32 22.86
N ALA A 69 16.60 0.38 22.42
CA ALA A 69 17.40 1.60 22.47
C ALA A 69 16.78 2.74 21.64
N SER A 70 16.29 2.44 20.43
CA SER A 70 15.63 3.44 19.58
C SER A 70 14.32 3.96 20.19
N LYS A 71 13.51 3.07 20.79
CA LYS A 71 12.29 3.43 21.52
C LYS A 71 12.59 4.34 22.71
N LEU A 72 13.64 4.04 23.48
CA LEU A 72 14.05 4.89 24.60
C LEU A 72 14.46 6.29 24.14
N LEU A 73 15.24 6.41 23.06
CA LEU A 73 15.61 7.72 22.52
C LEU A 73 14.40 8.50 21.98
N LEU A 74 13.44 7.82 21.36
CA LEU A 74 12.18 8.43 20.93
C LEU A 74 11.36 8.92 22.14
N ALA A 75 11.25 8.11 23.21
CA ALA A 75 10.55 8.48 24.44
C ALA A 75 11.20 9.69 25.14
N ILE A 76 12.53 9.80 25.12
CA ILE A 76 13.27 10.96 25.65
C ILE A 76 12.95 12.27 24.89
N MET A 77 12.49 12.18 23.65
CA MET A 77 12.12 13.32 22.80
C MET A 77 10.60 13.52 22.67
N GLU A 78 9.78 12.68 23.30
CA GLU A 78 8.33 12.70 23.16
C GLU A 78 7.71 13.99 23.74
N SER A 79 6.77 14.58 23.01
CA SER A 79 6.02 15.78 23.42
C SER A 79 6.87 17.00 23.84
N ARG A 80 8.05 17.22 23.22
CA ARG A 80 8.91 18.37 23.53
C ARG A 80 8.88 19.46 22.45
N HIS A 81 9.02 20.71 22.88
CA HIS A 81 9.11 21.89 22.02
C HIS A 81 10.51 22.52 21.99
N ASP A 82 11.32 22.27 23.01
CA ASP A 82 12.73 22.65 23.05
C ASP A 82 13.63 21.67 22.26
N SER A 83 14.87 22.08 22.01
CA SER A 83 15.87 21.29 21.30
C SER A 83 16.91 20.63 22.21
N GLU A 84 16.83 20.80 23.54
CA GLU A 84 17.92 20.44 24.46
C GLU A 84 18.26 18.94 24.40
N ASN A 85 17.24 18.08 24.53
CA ASN A 85 17.43 16.63 24.46
C ASN A 85 17.88 16.17 23.08
N ALA A 86 17.34 16.78 22.01
CA ALA A 86 17.72 16.45 20.64
C ALA A 86 19.19 16.82 20.37
N GLU A 87 19.64 17.99 20.82
CA GLU A 87 21.03 18.43 20.73
C GLU A 87 21.97 17.53 21.54
N ARG A 88 21.55 17.09 22.73
CA ARG A 88 22.34 16.16 23.55
C ARG A 88 22.53 14.80 22.90
N ILE A 89 21.50 14.28 22.22
CA ILE A 89 21.59 13.04 21.43
C ILE A 89 22.51 13.26 20.22
N LEU A 90 22.30 14.35 19.48
CA LEU A 90 23.06 14.70 18.28
C LEU A 90 24.55 14.93 18.56
N TYR A 91 24.92 15.34 19.76
CA TYR A 91 26.31 15.60 20.14
C TYR A 91 27.23 14.39 19.91
N ASN A 92 26.75 13.18 20.20
CA ASN A 92 27.51 11.94 20.00
C ASN A 92 26.94 11.03 18.91
N MET A 93 25.80 11.41 18.30
CA MET A 93 25.23 10.69 17.18
C MET A 93 25.89 11.14 15.88
N ARG A 94 26.60 10.22 15.20
CA ARG A 94 27.25 10.47 13.91
C ARG A 94 26.20 10.33 12.77
N PRO A 95 25.79 11.41 12.08
CA PRO A 95 24.68 11.37 11.12
C PRO A 95 24.89 10.37 9.98
N LYS A 96 26.12 10.30 9.45
CA LYS A 96 26.50 9.35 8.40
C LYS A 96 26.28 7.91 8.84
N GLU A 97 26.77 7.55 10.02
CA GLU A 97 26.64 6.18 10.52
C GLU A 97 25.21 5.81 10.86
N LEU A 98 24.41 6.77 11.35
CA LEU A 98 22.99 6.55 11.59
C LEU A 98 22.27 6.17 10.29
N VAL A 99 22.54 6.90 9.20
CA VAL A 99 21.98 6.59 7.87
C VAL A 99 22.47 5.24 7.36
N GLU A 100 23.75 4.91 7.54
CA GLU A 100 24.27 3.59 7.16
C GLU A 100 23.60 2.46 7.94
N VAL A 101 23.33 2.62 9.25
CA VAL A 101 22.61 1.62 10.05
C VAL A 101 21.19 1.42 9.54
N ILE A 102 20.49 2.49 9.15
CA ILE A 102 19.14 2.43 8.55
C ILE A 102 19.17 1.63 7.24
N LYS A 103 20.11 1.95 6.34
CA LYS A 103 20.27 1.27 5.05
C LYS A 103 20.63 -0.21 5.23
N LYS A 104 21.55 -0.52 6.14
CA LYS A 104 22.01 -1.89 6.43
C LYS A 104 20.87 -2.75 7.00
N ALA A 105 20.04 -2.19 7.89
CA ALA A 105 18.87 -2.88 8.44
C ALA A 105 17.81 -3.18 7.36
N TYR A 106 17.61 -2.26 6.42
CA TYR A 106 16.73 -2.48 5.27
C TYR A 106 17.21 -3.65 4.39
N GLN A 107 18.48 -3.64 4.01
CA GLN A 107 19.09 -4.69 3.19
C GLN A 107 19.05 -6.07 3.87
N GLN A 108 19.28 -6.13 5.19
CA GLN A 108 19.14 -7.37 5.95
C GLN A 108 17.72 -7.93 5.87
N GLY A 109 16.72 -7.06 5.96
CA GLY A 109 15.31 -7.47 5.84
C GLY A 109 14.87 -7.84 4.42
N GLU A 110 15.59 -7.42 3.37
CA GLU A 110 15.36 -7.91 2.01
C GLU A 110 15.85 -9.35 1.83
N VAL A 111 17.05 -9.65 2.33
CA VAL A 111 17.61 -11.01 2.27
C VAL A 111 16.72 -12.00 3.03
N GLU A 112 16.26 -11.65 4.24
CA GLU A 112 15.36 -12.51 5.01
C GLU A 112 13.99 -12.74 4.33
N PHE A 113 13.53 -11.78 3.52
CA PHE A 113 12.27 -11.91 2.77
C PHE A 113 12.42 -12.80 1.54
N GLU A 114 13.59 -12.80 0.89
CA GLU A 114 13.89 -13.69 -0.24
C GLU A 114 14.06 -15.16 0.18
N ASP A 115 14.58 -15.40 1.39
CA ASP A 115 14.95 -16.73 1.89
C ASP A 115 13.84 -17.46 2.70
N GLY A 116 12.68 -16.84 3.01
CA GLY A 116 11.70 -17.40 3.94
C GLY A 116 10.20 -17.19 3.61
N GLU A 117 9.47 -18.29 3.38
CA GLU A 117 8.02 -18.36 3.53
C GLU A 117 7.65 -18.31 5.03
N ASN A 118 7.28 -17.12 5.53
CA ASN A 118 6.34 -16.85 6.65
C ASN A 118 6.72 -15.52 7.32
N GLY A 119 6.25 -14.42 6.74
CA GLY A 119 6.32 -13.08 7.34
C GLY A 119 5.32 -12.95 8.49
N GLU A 120 5.60 -13.57 9.63
CA GLU A 120 5.10 -13.00 10.89
C GLU A 120 5.90 -11.72 11.14
N ASP A 121 5.22 -10.58 11.18
CA ASP A 121 5.79 -9.27 11.52
C ASP A 121 6.30 -9.29 12.97
N LEU A 122 7.46 -9.88 13.20
CA LEU A 122 8.16 -9.82 14.47
C LEU A 122 8.45 -8.34 14.77
N ALA A 123 8.12 -7.91 15.99
CA ALA A 123 8.33 -6.52 16.42
C ALA A 123 9.79 -6.06 16.35
N ALA A 124 10.75 -7.00 16.28
CA ALA A 124 12.18 -6.77 16.14
C ALA A 124 12.77 -7.30 14.81
N SER A 125 11.97 -7.36 13.73
CA SER A 125 12.51 -7.64 12.39
C SER A 125 13.49 -6.55 11.93
N PRO A 126 14.47 -6.85 11.05
CA PRO A 126 15.41 -5.84 10.56
C PRO A 126 14.71 -4.62 9.95
N ARG A 127 13.63 -4.82 9.19
CA ARG A 127 12.83 -3.72 8.61
C ARG A 127 12.19 -2.84 9.69
N ASN A 128 11.58 -3.44 10.72
CA ASN A 128 10.93 -2.69 11.79
C ASN A 128 11.95 -1.91 12.63
N VAL A 129 13.11 -2.50 12.93
CA VAL A 129 14.20 -1.82 13.64
C VAL A 129 14.77 -0.69 12.79
N GLY A 130 15.01 -0.92 11.50
CA GLY A 130 15.46 0.10 10.57
C GLY A 130 14.47 1.27 10.47
N HIS A 131 13.17 1.00 10.46
CA HIS A 131 12.12 2.04 10.46
C HIS A 131 12.11 2.85 11.75
N ASN A 132 12.22 2.21 12.92
CA ASN A 132 12.28 2.92 14.21
C ASN A 132 13.50 3.86 14.29
N ILE A 133 14.66 3.40 13.80
CA ILE A 133 15.87 4.24 13.72
C ILE A 133 15.67 5.36 12.68
N TYR A 134 14.98 5.10 11.57
CA TYR A 134 14.62 6.14 10.60
C TYR A 134 13.72 7.22 11.21
N ILE A 135 12.70 6.84 12.00
CA ILE A 135 11.81 7.81 12.69
C ILE A 135 12.62 8.65 13.68
N LEU A 136 13.52 8.03 14.44
CA LEU A 136 14.45 8.74 15.31
C LEU A 136 15.29 9.75 14.53
N ALA A 137 15.92 9.32 13.43
CA ALA A 137 16.71 10.19 12.56
C ALA A 137 15.87 11.34 11.98
N HIS A 138 14.64 11.06 11.57
CA HIS A 138 13.69 12.04 11.02
C HIS A 138 13.33 13.11 12.06
N GLN A 139 13.09 12.72 13.31
CA GLN A 139 12.83 13.66 14.40
C GLN A 139 14.07 14.52 14.71
N LEU A 140 15.25 13.90 14.82
CA LEU A 140 16.52 14.61 15.07
C LEU A 140 16.91 15.55 13.93
N ALA A 141 16.55 15.22 12.68
CA ALA A 141 16.84 16.04 11.50
C ALA A 141 16.19 17.43 11.55
N ARG A 142 15.17 17.64 12.38
CA ARG A 142 14.59 18.97 12.64
C ARG A 142 15.60 19.93 13.27
N HIS A 143 16.60 19.39 13.97
CA HIS A 143 17.63 20.14 14.67
C HIS A 143 19.02 20.01 14.03
N ASN A 144 19.17 19.21 12.96
CA ASN A 144 20.44 19.01 12.26
C ASN A 144 20.25 19.05 10.73
N LYS A 145 20.73 20.13 10.11
CA LYS A 145 20.61 20.33 8.64
C LYS A 145 21.44 19.34 7.81
N GLU A 146 22.56 18.84 8.35
CA GLU A 146 23.35 17.82 7.66
C GLU A 146 22.53 16.54 7.57
N LEU A 147 22.03 16.04 8.70
CA LEU A 147 21.17 14.85 8.75
C LEU A 147 19.91 15.01 7.89
N GLN A 148 19.28 16.19 7.91
CA GLN A 148 18.13 16.49 7.06
C GLN A 148 18.43 16.33 5.57
N ASN A 149 19.62 16.73 5.11
CA ASN A 149 20.01 16.55 3.72
C ASN A 149 20.36 15.10 3.40
N MET A 150 20.91 14.34 4.35
CA MET A 150 21.23 12.93 4.17
C MET A 150 19.99 12.02 4.13
N LEU A 151 18.87 12.43 4.73
CA LEU A 151 17.61 11.67 4.73
C LEU A 151 16.72 11.94 3.50
N LYS A 152 17.08 12.90 2.64
CA LYS A 152 16.28 13.21 1.43
C LYS A 152 16.43 12.07 0.41
N PRO A 153 15.33 11.43 -0.03
CA PRO A 153 15.38 10.44 -1.09
C PRO A 153 15.75 11.10 -2.44
N GLY A 154 16.61 10.46 -3.23
CA GLY A 154 17.07 10.95 -4.53
C GLY A 154 18.44 11.64 -4.51
N GLY A 155 19.27 11.38 -3.50
CA GLY A 155 20.66 11.78 -3.44
C GLY A 155 21.57 10.88 -4.29
N GLN A 156 22.76 11.34 -4.65
CA GLN A 156 23.76 10.63 -5.47
C GLN A 156 24.41 9.40 -4.79
N ILE A 157 23.81 8.81 -3.77
CA ILE A 157 24.45 7.78 -2.93
C ILE A 157 23.72 6.46 -3.10
N ASP A 158 24.46 5.38 -3.37
CA ASP A 158 23.94 4.00 -3.38
C ASP A 158 23.10 3.69 -2.11
N GLY A 159 22.03 2.91 -2.27
CA GLY A 159 21.15 2.51 -1.16
C GLY A 159 20.02 3.49 -0.82
N ASP A 160 19.63 4.37 -1.74
CA ASP A 160 18.52 5.32 -1.56
C ASP A 160 17.13 4.67 -1.54
N GLU A 161 17.00 3.43 -2.03
CA GLU A 161 15.75 2.66 -2.00
C GLU A 161 15.23 2.46 -0.57
N ALA A 162 16.14 2.24 0.40
CA ALA A 162 15.80 2.13 1.80
C ALA A 162 15.17 3.41 2.35
N LEU A 163 15.75 4.57 2.02
CA LEU A 163 15.26 5.87 2.47
C LEU A 163 13.92 6.22 1.79
N GLU A 164 13.77 5.90 0.51
CA GLU A 164 12.50 6.07 -0.20
C GLU A 164 11.41 5.17 0.40
N PHE A 165 11.74 3.91 0.71
CA PHE A 165 10.82 3.00 1.37
C PHE A 165 10.37 3.54 2.73
N TYR A 166 11.28 3.89 3.63
CA TYR A 166 10.90 4.37 4.96
C TYR A 166 10.16 5.71 4.89
N ALA A 167 10.55 6.63 3.99
CA ALA A 167 9.85 7.90 3.79
C ALA A 167 8.39 7.67 3.34
N LYS A 168 8.16 6.75 2.40
CA LYS A 168 6.81 6.42 1.90
C LYS A 168 5.92 5.77 2.97
N HIS A 169 6.50 5.04 3.91
CA HIS A 169 5.78 4.36 5.00
C HIS A 169 5.86 5.12 6.32
N THR A 170 6.28 6.38 6.34
CA THR A 170 6.26 7.21 7.54
C THR A 170 5.19 8.28 7.38
N ALA A 171 4.32 8.40 8.39
CA ALA A 171 3.31 9.45 8.45
C ALA A 171 3.53 10.33 9.69
N GLN A 172 3.04 11.56 9.59
CA GLN A 172 3.05 12.53 10.68
C GLN A 172 1.61 13.03 10.92
N ILE A 173 1.22 13.11 12.18
CA ILE A 173 -0.06 13.68 12.62
C ILE A 173 0.17 14.74 13.70
N GLU A 174 -0.74 15.70 13.78
CA GLU A 174 -0.80 16.70 14.83
C GLU A 174 -1.99 16.41 15.74
N ILE A 175 -1.75 16.32 17.04
CA ILE A 175 -2.76 16.01 18.05
C ILE A 175 -2.80 17.15 19.06
N VAL A 176 -4.00 17.58 19.43
CA VAL A 176 -4.21 18.52 20.53
C VAL A 176 -4.50 17.71 21.80
N ARG A 177 -3.65 17.86 22.81
CA ARG A 177 -3.80 17.21 24.13
C ARG A 177 -4.85 17.94 24.98
N SER A 178 -5.22 17.36 26.13
CA SER A 178 -6.22 17.91 27.06
C SER A 178 -5.83 19.28 27.63
N ASP A 179 -4.55 19.57 27.70
CA ASP A 179 -3.96 20.85 28.13
C ASP A 179 -3.90 21.90 26.99
N ARG A 180 -4.46 21.59 25.81
CA ARG A 180 -4.47 22.43 24.61
C ARG A 180 -3.09 22.63 23.97
N THR A 181 -2.10 21.83 24.33
CA THR A 181 -0.83 21.79 23.62
C THR A 181 -0.98 20.97 22.33
N MET A 182 -0.28 21.40 21.28
CA MET A 182 -0.24 20.69 20.00
C MET A 182 1.04 19.86 19.95
N GLU A 183 0.90 18.56 19.72
CA GLU A 183 1.99 17.62 19.61
C GLU A 183 2.05 17.05 18.19
N GLN A 184 3.26 16.80 17.70
CA GLN A 184 3.50 16.11 16.44
C GLN A 184 3.96 14.68 16.72
N ILE A 185 3.24 13.70 16.18
CA ILE A 185 3.58 12.29 16.30
C ILE A 185 3.95 11.75 14.92
N VAL A 186 5.11 11.09 14.85
CA VAL A 186 5.60 10.41 13.65
C VAL A 186 5.52 8.91 13.90
N PHE A 187 4.91 8.17 12.97
CA PHE A 187 4.67 6.74 13.13
C PHE A 187 4.77 5.98 11.80
N PRO A 188 5.07 4.67 11.83
CA PRO A 188 5.05 3.84 10.64
C PRO A 188 3.60 3.59 10.20
N VAL A 189 3.32 3.79 8.91
CA VAL A 189 2.01 3.51 8.33
C VAL A 189 1.77 1.99 8.33
N PRO A 190 0.68 1.51 8.96
CA PRO A 190 0.37 0.07 8.95
C PRO A 190 0.19 -0.47 7.54
N SER A 191 0.73 -1.66 7.25
CA SER A 191 0.69 -2.28 5.92
C SER A 191 -0.73 -2.48 5.37
N ILE A 192 -1.71 -2.64 6.25
CA ILE A 192 -3.13 -2.74 5.87
C ILE A 192 -3.63 -1.49 5.11
N CYS A 193 -3.05 -0.32 5.39
CA CYS A 193 -3.43 0.95 4.76
C CYS A 193 -3.08 1.01 3.27
N GLU A 194 -2.17 0.16 2.78
CA GLU A 194 -1.83 0.06 1.36
C GLU A 194 -2.96 -0.52 0.50
N PHE A 195 -3.90 -1.24 1.13
CA PHE A 195 -5.02 -1.87 0.46
C PHE A 195 -6.20 -0.90 0.23
N LEU A 196 -6.11 0.34 0.73
CA LEU A 196 -7.12 1.36 0.49
C LEU A 196 -7.13 1.82 -0.97
N THR A 197 -8.27 1.67 -1.63
CA THR A 197 -8.42 2.02 -3.04
C THR A 197 -8.44 3.54 -3.27
N LYS A 198 -7.97 3.99 -4.45
CA LYS A 198 -8.05 5.41 -4.84
C LYS A 198 -9.50 5.89 -4.98
N GLU A 199 -10.40 5.00 -5.40
CA GLU A 199 -11.82 5.29 -5.54
C GLU A 199 -12.44 5.60 -4.17
N SER A 200 -12.17 4.80 -3.14
CA SER A 200 -12.65 5.05 -1.78
C SER A 200 -12.07 6.32 -1.18
N LYS A 201 -10.79 6.64 -1.45
CA LYS A 201 -10.20 7.93 -1.06
C LYS A 201 -10.96 9.12 -1.68
N LEU A 202 -11.25 9.07 -2.98
CA LEU A 202 -12.02 10.12 -3.67
C LEU A 202 -13.46 10.19 -3.18
N ARG A 203 -14.11 9.03 -2.97
CA ARG A 203 -15.46 8.93 -2.43
C ARG A 203 -15.55 9.65 -1.10
N ILE A 204 -14.67 9.35 -0.15
CA ILE A 204 -14.64 10.02 1.16
C ILE A 204 -14.37 11.52 0.99
N TYR A 205 -13.37 11.89 0.19
CA TYR A 205 -13.03 13.31 -0.01
C TYR A 205 -14.22 14.16 -0.47
N TYR A 206 -15.01 13.68 -1.43
CA TYR A 206 -16.13 14.42 -1.99
C TYR A 206 -17.45 14.28 -1.22
N THR A 207 -17.68 13.15 -0.55
CA THR A 207 -18.97 12.85 0.10
C THR A 207 -18.98 13.09 1.61
N THR A 208 -17.85 13.48 2.21
CA THR A 208 -17.81 13.81 3.65
C THR A 208 -18.54 15.13 3.90
N GLU A 209 -19.57 15.06 4.74
CA GLU A 209 -20.45 16.17 5.09
C GLU A 209 -19.85 17.02 6.21
N ARG A 210 -20.36 18.26 6.33
CA ARG A 210 -20.00 19.17 7.43
C ARG A 210 -21.07 19.07 8.50
N ASP A 211 -20.65 19.02 9.76
CA ASP A 211 -21.54 19.15 10.90
C ASP A 211 -22.07 20.60 11.07
N GLU A 212 -22.90 20.81 12.10
CA GLU A 212 -23.46 22.12 12.44
C GLU A 212 -22.41 23.18 12.75
N GLN A 213 -21.19 22.77 13.12
CA GLN A 213 -20.05 23.64 13.41
C GLN A 213 -19.18 23.87 12.17
N GLY A 214 -19.54 23.29 11.02
CA GLY A 214 -18.80 23.39 9.76
C GLY A 214 -17.61 22.44 9.64
N SER A 215 -17.43 21.50 10.57
CA SER A 215 -16.33 20.54 10.59
C SER A 215 -16.70 19.25 9.84
N LYS A 216 -15.74 18.68 9.12
CA LYS A 216 -15.88 17.39 8.42
C LYS A 216 -15.45 16.18 9.27
N ILE A 217 -14.96 16.44 10.48
CA ILE A 217 -14.26 15.45 11.30
C ILE A 217 -15.22 14.35 11.74
N ASN A 218 -16.41 14.71 12.21
CA ASN A 218 -17.35 13.74 12.78
C ASN A 218 -17.75 12.66 11.76
N ASP A 219 -18.25 13.06 10.58
CA ASP A 219 -18.64 12.13 9.51
C ASP A 219 -17.43 11.32 8.99
N PHE A 220 -16.25 11.93 8.88
CA PHE A 220 -15.04 11.20 8.51
C PHE A 220 -14.69 10.08 9.51
N PHE A 221 -14.77 10.35 10.82
CA PHE A 221 -14.48 9.36 11.85
C PHE A 221 -15.49 8.21 11.84
N MET A 222 -16.78 8.50 11.65
CA MET A 222 -17.82 7.46 11.56
C MET A 222 -17.59 6.49 10.40
N ARG A 223 -16.98 6.94 9.31
CA ARG A 223 -16.65 6.10 8.14
C ARG A 223 -15.33 5.34 8.26
N SER A 224 -14.53 5.61 9.29
CA SER A 224 -13.20 5.03 9.44
C SER A 224 -13.22 3.51 9.62
N GLU A 225 -14.23 2.98 10.32
CA GLU A 225 -14.41 1.54 10.53
C GLU A 225 -14.78 0.81 9.23
N ASP A 226 -15.68 1.39 8.44
CA ASP A 226 -16.02 0.88 7.11
C ASP A 226 -14.81 0.83 6.18
N LEU A 227 -13.98 1.88 6.20
CA LEU A 227 -12.72 1.90 5.44
C LEU A 227 -11.74 0.82 5.91
N PHE A 228 -11.66 0.60 7.22
CA PHE A 228 -10.81 -0.45 7.79
C PHE A 228 -11.28 -1.84 7.37
N ASN A 229 -12.60 -2.09 7.39
CA ASN A 229 -13.20 -3.32 6.92
C ASN A 229 -12.97 -3.51 5.41
N GLU A 230 -13.11 -2.46 4.59
CA GLU A 230 -12.79 -2.48 3.17
C GLU A 230 -11.32 -2.88 2.93
N MET A 231 -10.37 -2.31 3.67
CA MET A 231 -8.95 -2.65 3.55
C MET A 231 -8.67 -4.11 3.90
N ASN A 232 -9.27 -4.62 4.99
CA ASN A 232 -9.16 -6.04 5.37
C ASN A 232 -9.72 -6.97 4.30
N TRP A 233 -10.85 -6.59 3.71
CA TRP A 233 -11.44 -7.33 2.60
C TRP A 233 -10.55 -7.30 1.36
N GLN A 234 -10.03 -6.14 0.97
CA GLN A 234 -9.12 -5.98 -0.17
C GLN A 234 -7.83 -6.81 0.01
N LYS A 235 -7.29 -6.90 1.25
CA LYS A 235 -6.17 -7.79 1.56
C LYS A 235 -6.52 -9.26 1.29
N LYS A 236 -7.69 -9.73 1.76
CA LYS A 236 -8.17 -11.11 1.51
C LYS A 236 -8.45 -11.37 0.03
N LEU A 237 -9.05 -10.40 -0.67
CA LEU A 237 -9.39 -10.50 -2.08
C LEU A 237 -8.13 -10.66 -2.94
N ARG A 238 -7.06 -9.90 -2.65
CA ARG A 238 -5.78 -10.01 -3.38
C ARG A 238 -5.10 -11.37 -3.20
N ALA A 239 -5.37 -12.10 -2.11
CA ALA A 239 -4.89 -13.47 -1.94
C ALA A 239 -5.60 -14.46 -2.91
N GLN A 240 -6.75 -14.08 -3.46
CA GLN A 240 -7.53 -14.91 -4.39
C GLN A 240 -7.42 -14.38 -5.83
N HIS A 241 -6.47 -14.90 -6.61
CA HIS A 241 -6.14 -14.41 -7.96
C HIS A 241 -7.33 -14.25 -8.92
N ILE A 242 -8.23 -15.23 -8.98
CA ILE A 242 -9.38 -15.21 -9.92
C ILE A 242 -10.37 -14.11 -9.54
N LEU A 243 -10.72 -14.03 -8.26
CA LEU A 243 -11.68 -13.04 -7.76
C LEU A 243 -11.12 -11.62 -7.86
N TYR A 244 -9.84 -11.44 -7.55
CA TYR A 244 -9.16 -10.16 -7.73
C TYR A 244 -9.16 -9.70 -9.19
N TRP A 245 -8.89 -10.61 -10.13
CA TRP A 245 -8.93 -10.27 -11.56
C TRP A 245 -10.33 -9.85 -12.02
N CYS A 246 -11.36 -10.58 -11.60
CA CYS A 246 -12.75 -10.22 -11.86
C CYS A 246 -13.11 -8.85 -11.26
N SER A 247 -12.74 -8.61 -10.00
CA SER A 247 -13.03 -7.38 -9.24
C SER A 247 -12.33 -6.15 -9.82
N ARG A 248 -11.05 -6.27 -10.21
CA ARG A 248 -10.25 -5.15 -10.69
C ARG A 248 -10.78 -4.52 -11.97
N ASN A 249 -11.43 -5.32 -12.81
CA ASN A 249 -11.90 -4.91 -14.13
C ASN A 249 -13.41 -4.58 -14.14
N MET A 250 -13.98 -4.12 -13.02
CA MET A 250 -15.42 -3.83 -12.89
C MET A 250 -15.96 -2.91 -14.00
N SER A 251 -15.25 -1.82 -14.31
CA SER A 251 -15.65 -0.86 -15.35
C SER A 251 -15.64 -1.48 -16.76
N PHE A 252 -14.73 -2.41 -17.02
CA PHE A 252 -14.66 -3.13 -18.30
C PHE A 252 -15.86 -4.07 -18.48
N TRP A 253 -16.20 -4.86 -17.46
CA TRP A 253 -17.34 -5.76 -17.50
C TRP A 253 -18.67 -5.02 -17.66
N SER A 254 -18.81 -3.89 -16.94
CA SER A 254 -19.95 -2.98 -17.07
C SER A 254 -20.08 -2.43 -18.50
N SER A 255 -18.97 -1.96 -19.08
CA SER A 255 -18.94 -1.45 -20.46
C SER A 255 -19.31 -2.52 -21.49
N ILE A 256 -18.81 -3.75 -21.35
CA ILE A 256 -19.19 -4.85 -22.24
C ILE A 256 -20.69 -5.14 -22.15
N SER A 257 -21.23 -5.24 -20.93
CA SER A 257 -22.64 -5.56 -20.74
C SER A 257 -23.54 -4.49 -21.34
N PHE A 258 -23.19 -3.21 -21.15
CA PHE A 258 -23.89 -2.08 -21.73
C PHE A 258 -23.85 -2.12 -23.28
N ASN A 259 -22.66 -2.29 -23.87
CA ASN A 259 -22.51 -2.32 -25.32
C ASN A 259 -23.25 -3.50 -25.97
N LEU A 260 -23.22 -4.69 -25.34
CA LEU A 260 -23.98 -5.85 -25.80
C LEU A 260 -25.49 -5.61 -25.74
N ALA A 261 -25.98 -4.99 -24.67
CA ALA A 261 -27.40 -4.67 -24.53
C ALA A 261 -27.86 -3.69 -25.63
N VAL A 262 -27.09 -2.63 -25.89
CA VAL A 262 -27.38 -1.68 -26.97
C VAL A 262 -27.38 -2.39 -28.33
N LEU A 263 -26.39 -3.24 -28.60
CA LEU A 263 -26.31 -3.99 -29.85
C LEU A 263 -27.52 -4.92 -30.04
N MET A 264 -27.88 -5.70 -29.03
CA MET A 264 -29.05 -6.57 -29.08
C MET A 264 -30.33 -5.77 -29.33
N ASN A 265 -30.53 -4.65 -28.62
CA ASN A 265 -31.69 -3.79 -28.81
C ASN A 265 -31.75 -3.21 -30.23
N LEU A 266 -30.62 -2.79 -30.80
CA LEU A 266 -30.55 -2.34 -32.20
C LEU A 266 -30.89 -3.47 -33.19
N LEU A 267 -30.35 -4.68 -32.97
CA LEU A 267 -30.65 -5.83 -33.80
C LEU A 267 -32.14 -6.21 -33.75
N VAL A 268 -32.77 -6.17 -32.57
CA VAL A 268 -34.21 -6.36 -32.46
C VAL A 268 -34.96 -5.23 -33.18
N ALA A 269 -34.57 -3.97 -33.00
CA ALA A 269 -35.24 -2.84 -33.64
C ALA A 269 -35.21 -2.89 -35.18
N PHE A 270 -34.09 -3.27 -35.79
CA PHE A 270 -33.95 -3.29 -37.26
C PHE A 270 -34.60 -4.50 -37.94
N PHE A 271 -34.64 -5.64 -37.25
CA PHE A 271 -35.00 -6.91 -37.88
C PHE A 271 -36.28 -7.54 -37.31
N TYR A 272 -37.02 -6.82 -36.47
CA TYR A 272 -38.35 -7.22 -36.01
C TYR A 272 -39.44 -6.70 -36.97
N PRO A 273 -40.47 -7.50 -37.31
CA PRO A 273 -40.67 -8.90 -36.94
C PRO A 273 -39.69 -9.82 -37.70
N PHE A 274 -39.23 -10.90 -37.05
CA PHE A 274 -38.20 -11.83 -37.57
C PHE A 274 -38.62 -12.68 -38.80
N LYS A 275 -39.58 -12.19 -39.60
CA LYS A 275 -40.09 -12.85 -40.80
C LYS A 275 -39.15 -12.57 -41.98
N GLY A 276 -38.41 -13.59 -42.42
CA GLY A 276 -37.66 -13.55 -43.67
C GLY A 276 -36.16 -13.84 -43.55
N ILE A 277 -35.59 -13.80 -42.34
CA ILE A 277 -34.18 -14.15 -42.10
C ILE A 277 -34.11 -15.61 -41.63
N LYS A 278 -34.56 -16.53 -42.47
CA LYS A 278 -34.31 -17.96 -42.23
C LYS A 278 -32.89 -18.23 -42.70
N GLY A 279 -32.04 -18.76 -41.79
CA GLY A 279 -30.68 -19.16 -42.10
C GLY A 279 -30.66 -20.03 -43.36
N GLY A 280 -30.17 -19.45 -44.44
CA GLY A 280 -30.07 -20.06 -45.76
C GLY A 280 -28.68 -19.78 -46.28
N THR A 281 -28.17 -20.66 -47.14
CA THR A 281 -26.86 -20.51 -47.79
C THR A 281 -26.71 -19.09 -48.32
N LEU A 282 -25.85 -18.28 -47.68
CA LEU A 282 -25.50 -16.96 -48.19
C LEU A 282 -25.08 -17.09 -49.64
N GLU A 283 -25.46 -16.11 -50.46
CA GLU A 283 -24.93 -15.98 -51.81
C GLU A 283 -23.39 -16.08 -51.75
N PRO A 284 -22.73 -16.93 -52.55
CA PRO A 284 -21.31 -17.27 -52.39
C PRO A 284 -20.40 -16.03 -52.37
N HIS A 285 -20.78 -14.99 -53.11
CA HIS A 285 -20.06 -13.71 -53.18
C HIS A 285 -20.13 -12.92 -51.85
N LEU A 286 -21.30 -12.89 -51.20
CA LEU A 286 -21.50 -12.22 -49.91
C LEU A 286 -20.80 -12.98 -48.77
N SER A 287 -20.86 -14.32 -48.81
CA SER A 287 -20.11 -15.18 -47.88
C SER A 287 -18.59 -14.98 -47.99
N GLY A 288 -18.09 -14.90 -49.23
CA GLY A 288 -16.68 -14.60 -49.52
C GLY A 288 -16.26 -13.24 -48.98
N LEU A 289 -17.07 -12.21 -49.19
CA LEU A 289 -16.81 -10.85 -48.68
C LEU A 289 -16.78 -10.79 -47.15
N LEU A 290 -17.66 -11.51 -46.46
CA LEU A 290 -17.67 -11.57 -45.00
C LEU A 290 -16.46 -12.33 -44.45
N TRP A 291 -16.00 -13.39 -45.14
CA TRP A 291 -14.75 -14.08 -44.79
C TRP A 291 -13.53 -13.18 -44.96
N THR A 292 -13.41 -12.46 -46.08
CA THR A 292 -12.29 -11.55 -46.31
C THR A 292 -12.30 -10.40 -45.31
N ALA A 293 -13.46 -9.82 -45.02
CA ALA A 293 -13.60 -8.79 -43.98
C ALA A 293 -13.17 -9.30 -42.59
N MET A 294 -13.57 -10.51 -42.22
CA MET A 294 -13.19 -11.12 -40.93
C MET A 294 -11.69 -11.39 -40.88
N LEU A 295 -11.08 -11.96 -41.92
CA LEU A 295 -9.64 -12.23 -41.99
C LEU A 295 -8.79 -10.96 -41.99
N ILE A 296 -9.22 -9.92 -42.71
CA ILE A 296 -8.56 -8.61 -42.71
C ILE A 296 -8.64 -7.98 -41.31
N SER A 297 -9.82 -8.00 -40.68
CA SER A 297 -9.97 -7.47 -39.32
C SER A 297 -9.15 -8.24 -38.29
N LEU A 298 -9.03 -9.57 -38.43
CA LEU A 298 -8.18 -10.42 -37.60
C LEU A 298 -6.69 -10.10 -37.80
N ALA A 299 -6.25 -9.95 -39.04
CA ALA A 299 -4.87 -9.59 -39.37
C ALA A 299 -4.50 -8.20 -38.81
N ILE A 300 -5.42 -7.23 -38.87
CA ILE A 300 -5.22 -5.90 -38.28
C ILE A 300 -5.09 -5.98 -36.76
N VAL A 301 -5.90 -6.78 -36.07
CA VAL A 301 -5.81 -6.95 -34.61
C VAL A 301 -4.50 -7.60 -34.20
N ILE A 302 -4.02 -8.60 -34.96
CA ILE A 302 -2.74 -9.28 -34.69
C ILE A 302 -1.56 -8.34 -34.94
N ALA A 303 -1.57 -7.57 -36.03
CA ALA A 303 -0.49 -6.65 -36.37
C ALA A 303 -0.47 -5.39 -35.48
N LEU A 304 -1.65 -4.87 -35.13
CA LEU A 304 -1.83 -3.64 -34.35
C LEU A 304 -3.08 -3.79 -33.46
N PRO A 305 -2.94 -4.15 -32.17
CA PRO A 305 -4.06 -4.32 -31.25
C PRO A 305 -4.64 -2.96 -30.84
N LYS A 306 -5.26 -2.26 -31.79
CA LYS A 306 -5.99 -1.01 -31.59
C LYS A 306 -7.45 -1.31 -31.25
N PRO A 307 -8.09 -0.51 -30.38
CA PRO A 307 -9.47 -0.73 -29.94
C PRO A 307 -10.48 -0.73 -31.10
N HIS A 308 -10.22 0.03 -32.17
CA HIS A 308 -11.05 0.04 -33.37
C HIS A 308 -10.99 -1.29 -34.16
N GLY A 309 -9.84 -1.95 -34.22
CA GLY A 309 -9.68 -3.24 -34.88
C GLY A 309 -10.46 -4.35 -34.18
N ILE A 310 -10.41 -4.37 -32.84
CA ILE A 310 -11.15 -5.33 -32.02
C ILE A 310 -12.67 -5.15 -32.23
N ARG A 311 -13.16 -3.91 -32.25
CA ARG A 311 -14.57 -3.61 -32.52
C ARG A 311 -15.01 -4.07 -33.92
N ALA A 312 -14.17 -3.85 -34.94
CA ALA A 312 -14.45 -4.29 -36.31
C ALA A 312 -14.48 -5.82 -36.44
N LEU A 313 -13.59 -6.53 -35.74
CA LEU A 313 -13.60 -8.00 -35.69
C LEU A 313 -14.87 -8.54 -35.01
N ILE A 314 -15.28 -7.95 -33.88
CA ILE A 314 -16.53 -8.34 -33.20
C ILE A 314 -17.74 -8.09 -34.09
N ALA A 315 -17.83 -6.92 -34.72
CA ALA A 315 -18.94 -6.55 -35.59
C ALA A 315 -19.05 -7.48 -36.82
N SER A 316 -17.93 -7.75 -37.50
CA SER A 316 -17.90 -8.66 -38.66
C SER A 316 -18.26 -10.10 -38.28
N THR A 317 -17.83 -10.56 -37.10
CA THR A 317 -18.17 -11.89 -36.57
C THR A 317 -19.65 -12.01 -36.24
N ILE A 318 -20.24 -11.01 -35.60
CA ILE A 318 -21.68 -10.99 -35.27
C ILE A 318 -22.51 -10.94 -36.55
N LEU A 319 -22.14 -10.09 -37.51
CA LEU A 319 -22.83 -9.99 -38.80
C LEU A 319 -22.82 -11.32 -39.54
N ARG A 320 -21.67 -12.01 -39.53
CA ARG A 320 -21.52 -13.34 -40.09
C ARG A 320 -22.45 -14.36 -39.41
N LEU A 321 -22.49 -14.40 -38.08
CA LEU A 321 -23.36 -15.31 -37.32
C LEU A 321 -24.84 -15.10 -37.67
N ILE A 322 -25.27 -13.84 -37.80
CA ILE A 322 -26.65 -13.47 -38.18
C ILE A 322 -27.01 -14.08 -39.53
N PHE A 323 -26.14 -13.96 -40.53
CA PHE A 323 -26.45 -14.45 -41.88
C PHE A 323 -26.26 -15.97 -42.03
N SER A 324 -25.34 -16.60 -41.29
CA SER A 324 -25.08 -18.04 -41.43
C SER A 324 -26.02 -18.91 -40.60
N VAL A 325 -26.23 -18.56 -39.33
CA VAL A 325 -27.04 -19.37 -38.37
C VAL A 325 -28.47 -18.83 -38.27
N GLY A 326 -28.66 -17.55 -38.58
CA GLY A 326 -29.91 -16.83 -38.42
C GLY A 326 -29.87 -15.88 -37.23
N LEU A 327 -30.77 -14.89 -37.27
CA LEU A 327 -30.82 -13.84 -36.27
C LEU A 327 -31.28 -14.34 -34.89
N GLN A 328 -32.27 -15.23 -34.84
CA GLN A 328 -32.84 -15.72 -33.58
C GLN A 328 -31.83 -16.53 -32.74
N PRO A 329 -31.06 -17.50 -33.29
CA PRO A 329 -30.00 -18.17 -32.56
C PRO A 329 -28.86 -17.23 -32.14
N THR A 330 -28.51 -16.26 -32.98
CA THR A 330 -27.46 -15.27 -32.66
C THR A 330 -27.86 -14.40 -31.48
N LEU A 331 -29.11 -13.90 -31.46
CA LEU A 331 -29.63 -13.11 -30.34
C LEU A 331 -29.66 -13.92 -29.04
N PHE A 332 -30.02 -15.21 -29.10
CA PHE A 332 -29.96 -16.08 -27.94
C PHE A 332 -28.53 -16.25 -27.41
N LEU A 333 -27.55 -16.46 -28.29
CA LEU A 333 -26.14 -16.58 -27.92
C LEU A 333 -25.59 -15.29 -27.30
N LEU A 334 -25.88 -14.13 -27.90
CA LEU A 334 -25.49 -12.82 -27.36
C LEU A 334 -26.16 -12.56 -26.01
N GLY A 335 -27.43 -12.94 -25.85
CA GLY A 335 -28.17 -12.85 -24.60
C GLY A 335 -27.54 -13.71 -23.50
N ALA A 336 -27.24 -14.99 -23.80
CA ALA A 336 -26.58 -15.90 -22.87
C ALA A 336 -25.19 -15.37 -22.47
N PHE A 337 -24.39 -14.89 -23.43
CA PHE A 337 -23.10 -14.28 -23.15
C PHE A 337 -23.23 -13.03 -22.26
N ASN A 338 -24.23 -12.17 -22.50
CA ASN A 338 -24.47 -11.01 -21.66
C ASN A 338 -24.90 -11.39 -20.25
N VAL A 339 -25.69 -12.45 -20.07
CA VAL A 339 -26.04 -12.99 -18.73
C VAL A 339 -24.79 -13.48 -18.01
N CYS A 340 -23.93 -14.27 -18.65
CA CYS A 340 -22.66 -14.71 -18.08
C CYS A 340 -21.78 -13.52 -17.67
N ASN A 341 -21.65 -12.53 -18.54
CA ASN A 341 -20.90 -11.31 -18.24
C ASN A 341 -21.50 -10.56 -17.04
N LYS A 342 -22.84 -10.49 -16.95
CA LYS A 342 -23.52 -9.84 -15.81
C LYS A 342 -23.32 -10.58 -14.50
N ILE A 343 -23.21 -11.91 -14.50
CA ILE A 343 -22.84 -12.71 -13.33
C ILE A 343 -21.41 -12.37 -12.89
N ILE A 344 -20.45 -12.28 -13.84
CA ILE A 344 -19.07 -11.88 -13.54
C ILE A 344 -19.03 -10.45 -12.97
N PHE A 345 -19.79 -9.53 -13.55
CA PHE A 345 -19.93 -8.17 -13.04
C PHE A 345 -20.51 -8.14 -11.62
N LEU A 346 -21.54 -8.95 -11.34
CA LEU A 346 -22.13 -9.02 -10.00
C LEU A 346 -21.12 -9.55 -8.98
N MET A 347 -20.38 -10.62 -9.31
CA MET A 347 -19.30 -11.14 -8.47
C MET A 347 -18.18 -10.13 -8.27
N SER A 348 -17.83 -9.37 -9.32
CA SER A 348 -16.85 -8.27 -9.28
C SER A 348 -17.31 -7.13 -8.35
N PHE A 349 -18.59 -6.75 -8.42
CA PHE A 349 -19.18 -5.72 -7.58
C PHE A 349 -19.21 -6.11 -6.10
N VAL A 350 -19.73 -7.30 -5.81
CA VAL A 350 -19.75 -7.88 -4.44
C VAL A 350 -18.33 -7.98 -3.90
N GLY A 351 -17.40 -8.47 -4.72
CA GLY A 351 -15.97 -8.55 -4.41
C GLY A 351 -15.31 -7.20 -4.18
N ASN A 352 -15.75 -6.10 -4.80
CA ASN A 352 -15.12 -4.80 -4.58
C ASN A 352 -15.69 -4.08 -3.34
N CYS A 353 -16.97 -4.28 -3.04
CA CYS A 353 -17.65 -3.69 -1.89
C CYS A 353 -17.47 -4.48 -0.58
N GLY A 354 -17.00 -5.73 -0.65
CA GLY A 354 -16.79 -6.56 0.54
C GLY A 354 -18.07 -7.00 1.24
N ILE A 355 -19.15 -7.20 0.46
CA ILE A 355 -20.47 -7.66 0.92
C ILE A 355 -20.57 -9.18 0.89
#